data_AF-A0A8D8YVQ6-F1
#
_entry.id   AF-A0A8D8YVQ6-F1
#
_cell.length_a   1.000
_cell.length_b   1.000
_cell.length_c   1.000
_cell.angle_alpha   90.00
_cell.angle_beta   90.00
_cell.angle_gamma   90.00
#
_symmetry.space_group_name_H-M   'P 1'
#
loop_
_entity.id
_entity.type
_entity.pdbx_description
1 polymer ?
#
loop_
_entity_poly.entity_id
_entity_poly.type
_entity_poly.pdbx_seq_one_letter_code
_entity_poly.pdbx_strand_id
1 'polypeptide(L)'
;MDNGAYVNCCDTNGKTPLQIAVQNNDTEMVHMLLDKGANVNGCDVDGKTPLHFALQNKDLEMVQILLDKGSDVIEQHYDDLLYHNYLHIEEKHVGETFFLEVISR
;
A
#
# COMPACT_ATOMS: atom_id res chain seq x y z
N MET A 1 -25.06 6.23 -13.10
CA MET A 1 -24.33 5.29 -13.97
C MET A 1 -23.05 4.97 -13.23
N ASP A 2 -23.01 3.77 -12.65
CA ASP A 2 -21.95 3.32 -11.75
C ASP A 2 -20.63 3.10 -12.51
N ASN A 3 -19.78 4.13 -12.53
CA ASN A 3 -18.41 4.02 -13.04
C ASN A 3 -17.44 3.37 -12.04
N GLY A 4 -17.92 2.94 -10.86
CA GLY A 4 -17.10 2.30 -9.82
C GLY A 4 -16.66 0.87 -10.14
N ALA A 5 -17.23 0.23 -11.16
CA ALA A 5 -16.94 -1.17 -11.48
C ALA A 5 -15.57 -1.38 -12.16
N TYR A 6 -14.99 -0.37 -12.83
CA TYR A 6 -13.74 -0.54 -13.59
C TYR A 6 -12.46 -0.24 -12.80
N VAL A 7 -12.55 0.52 -11.70
CA VAL A 7 -11.36 0.94 -10.93
C VAL A 7 -10.66 -0.21 -10.21
N ASN A 8 -11.38 -1.30 -9.97
CA ASN A 8 -10.87 -2.49 -9.29
C ASN A 8 -10.69 -3.70 -10.21
N CYS A 9 -10.92 -3.55 -11.53
CA CYS A 9 -10.60 -4.61 -12.49
C CYS A 9 -9.10 -4.89 -12.44
N CYS A 10 -8.70 -6.15 -12.58
CA CYS A 10 -7.29 -6.52 -12.57
C CYS A 10 -6.83 -7.05 -13.94
N ASP A 11 -5.53 -6.95 -14.20
CA ASP A 11 -4.90 -7.60 -15.35
C ASP A 11 -4.82 -9.13 -15.18
N THR A 12 -4.19 -9.83 -16.12
CA THR A 12 -4.01 -11.30 -16.06
C THR A 12 -3.15 -11.77 -14.89
N ASN A 13 -2.39 -10.86 -14.26
CA ASN A 13 -1.58 -11.13 -13.07
C ASN A 13 -2.31 -10.71 -11.79
N GLY A 14 -3.58 -10.32 -11.85
CA GLY A 14 -4.32 -9.85 -10.68
C GLY A 14 -3.96 -8.42 -10.26
N LYS A 15 -3.20 -7.65 -11.06
CA LYS A 15 -2.87 -6.26 -10.73
C LYS A 15 -4.01 -5.32 -11.09
N THR A 16 -4.50 -4.61 -10.09
CA THR A 16 -5.43 -3.48 -10.19
C THR A 16 -4.73 -2.23 -10.79
N PRO A 17 -5.50 -1.29 -11.37
CA PRO A 17 -5.01 0.02 -11.78
C PRO A 17 -4.20 0.72 -10.69
N LEU A 18 -4.62 0.59 -9.42
CA LEU A 18 -3.93 1.21 -8.29
C LEU A 18 -2.54 0.62 -8.09
N GLN A 19 -2.39 -0.70 -8.13
CA GLN A 19 -1.08 -1.35 -8.03
C GLN A 19 -0.15 -0.94 -9.19
N ILE A 20 -0.69 -0.81 -10.40
CA ILE A 20 0.09 -0.38 -11.57
C ILE A 20 0.54 1.09 -11.40
N ALA A 21 -0.33 1.97 -10.94
CA ALA A 21 0.00 3.38 -10.69
C ALA A 21 1.09 3.52 -9.62
N VAL A 22 0.97 2.78 -8.50
CA VAL A 22 1.98 2.75 -7.44
C VAL A 22 3.31 2.19 -7.94
N GLN A 23 3.28 1.09 -8.70
CA GLN A 23 4.50 0.50 -9.27
C GLN A 23 5.24 1.48 -10.18
N ASN A 24 4.51 2.33 -10.92
CA ASN A 24 5.07 3.35 -11.81
C ASN A 24 5.41 4.67 -11.11
N ASN A 25 5.14 4.78 -9.81
CA ASN A 25 5.25 6.01 -9.03
C ASN A 25 4.42 7.19 -9.58
N ASP A 26 3.23 6.90 -10.10
CA ASP A 26 2.32 7.89 -10.67
C ASP A 26 1.36 8.41 -9.59
N THR A 27 1.82 9.36 -8.78
CA THR A 27 1.08 9.91 -7.64
C THR A 27 -0.24 10.58 -8.05
N GLU A 28 -0.28 11.25 -9.21
CA GLU A 28 -1.53 11.85 -9.73
C GLU A 28 -2.57 10.77 -10.03
N MET A 29 -2.17 9.68 -10.69
CA MET A 29 -3.06 8.56 -10.97
C MET A 29 -3.49 7.85 -9.68
N VAL A 30 -2.59 7.70 -8.70
CA VAL A 30 -2.92 7.12 -7.39
C VAL A 30 -4.01 7.94 -6.69
N HIS A 31 -3.87 9.26 -6.60
CA HIS A 31 -4.92 10.11 -6.03
C HIS A 31 -6.24 9.98 -6.79
N MET A 32 -6.19 10.04 -8.13
CA MET A 32 -7.39 9.91 -8.96
C MET A 32 -8.11 8.58 -8.71
N LEU A 33 -7.38 7.46 -8.64
CA LEU A 33 -7.94 6.14 -8.42
C LEU A 33 -8.53 5.99 -7.02
N LEU A 34 -7.84 6.47 -6.00
CA LEU A 34 -8.32 6.44 -4.61
C LEU A 34 -9.58 7.30 -4.44
N ASP A 35 -9.63 8.48 -5.07
CA ASP A 35 -10.82 9.35 -5.05
C ASP A 35 -12.01 8.75 -5.83
N LYS A 36 -11.74 7.83 -6.76
CA LYS A 36 -12.77 7.03 -7.46
C LYS A 36 -13.17 5.76 -6.71
N GLY A 37 -12.63 5.51 -5.52
CA GLY A 37 -12.97 4.35 -4.70
C GLY A 37 -12.21 3.07 -5.09
N ALA A 38 -10.99 3.20 -5.61
CA ALA A 38 -10.12 2.05 -5.78
C ALA A 38 -9.86 1.34 -4.43
N ASN A 39 -9.83 0.01 -4.46
CA ASN A 39 -9.55 -0.81 -3.31
C ASN A 39 -8.05 -0.74 -2.99
N VAL A 40 -7.72 0.00 -1.93
CA VAL A 40 -6.35 0.18 -1.45
C VAL A 40 -5.69 -1.12 -0.97
N ASN A 41 -6.50 -2.11 -0.59
CA ASN A 41 -6.05 -3.42 -0.09
C ASN A 41 -6.13 -4.53 -1.16
N GLY A 42 -6.41 -4.19 -2.42
CA GLY A 42 -6.41 -5.19 -3.50
C GLY A 42 -5.04 -5.85 -3.65
N CYS A 43 -4.99 -7.18 -3.75
CA CYS A 43 -3.76 -7.93 -3.95
C CYS A 43 -3.73 -8.61 -5.31
N ASP A 44 -2.52 -8.77 -5.85
CA ASP A 44 -2.28 -9.53 -7.09
C ASP A 44 -2.20 -11.04 -6.81
N VAL A 45 -1.93 -11.85 -7.84
CA VAL A 45 -1.82 -13.31 -7.69
C VAL A 45 -0.67 -13.75 -6.78
N ASP A 46 0.32 -12.89 -6.54
CA ASP A 46 1.42 -13.12 -5.60
C ASP A 46 1.06 -12.67 -4.17
N GLY A 47 -0.14 -12.11 -3.96
CA GLY A 47 -0.56 -11.54 -2.69
C GLY A 47 -0.03 -10.12 -2.43
N LYS A 48 0.61 -9.46 -3.40
CA LYS A 48 1.19 -8.12 -3.22
C LYS A 48 0.12 -7.05 -3.31
N THR A 49 0.06 -6.15 -2.34
CA THR A 49 -0.83 -4.97 -2.33
C THR A 49 -0.16 -3.71 -2.87
N PRO A 50 -0.89 -2.61 -3.14
CA PRO A 50 -0.28 -1.29 -3.40
C PRO A 50 0.84 -0.95 -2.42
N LEU A 51 0.64 -1.18 -1.12
CA LEU A 51 1.63 -0.91 -0.08
C LEU A 51 2.93 -1.70 -0.29
N HIS A 52 2.85 -2.96 -0.74
CA HIS A 52 4.03 -3.76 -1.06
C HIS A 52 4.87 -3.12 -2.18
N PHE A 53 4.22 -2.59 -3.23
CA PHE A 53 4.91 -1.93 -4.34
C PHE A 53 5.55 -0.61 -3.90
N ALA A 54 4.85 0.20 -3.09
CA ALA A 54 5.39 1.45 -2.56
C ALA A 54 6.65 1.21 -1.70
N LEU A 55 6.62 0.18 -0.85
CA LEU A 55 7.77 -0.21 -0.03
C LEU A 55 8.94 -0.71 -0.89
N GLN A 56 8.69 -1.57 -1.88
CA GLN A 56 9.73 -2.04 -2.82
C GLN A 56 10.41 -0.89 -3.56
N ASN A 57 9.64 0.14 -3.93
CA ASN A 57 10.14 1.35 -4.56
C ASN A 57 10.88 2.28 -3.58
N LYS A 58 10.78 2.02 -2.26
CA LYS A 58 11.28 2.86 -1.16
C LYS A 58 10.70 4.28 -1.21
N ASP A 59 9.46 4.40 -1.69
CA ASP A 59 8.77 5.67 -1.81
C ASP A 59 7.94 5.94 -0.54
N LEU A 60 8.53 6.69 0.39
CA LEU A 60 7.89 7.01 1.68
C LEU A 60 6.64 7.89 1.50
N GLU A 61 6.63 8.76 0.48
CA GLU A 61 5.48 9.62 0.21
C GLU A 61 4.29 8.77 -0.26
N MET A 62 4.54 7.83 -1.18
CA MET A 62 3.53 6.89 -1.64
C MET A 62 3.02 5.98 -0.53
N VAL A 63 3.90 5.53 0.38
CA VAL A 63 3.49 4.76 1.56
C VAL A 63 2.55 5.59 2.44
N GLN A 64 2.89 6.85 2.72
CA GLN A 64 2.04 7.72 3.53
C GLN A 64 0.66 7.93 2.88
N ILE A 65 0.61 8.19 1.56
CA ILE A 65 -0.66 8.37 0.83
C ILE A 65 -1.55 7.14 0.96
N LEU A 66 -1.00 5.94 0.82
CA LEU A 66 -1.75 4.70 0.91
C LEU A 66 -2.25 4.45 2.34
N LEU A 67 -1.41 4.70 3.36
CA LEU A 67 -1.80 4.58 4.77
C LEU A 67 -2.91 5.58 5.15
N ASP A 68 -2.79 6.84 4.73
CA ASP A 68 -3.79 7.88 4.97
C ASP A 68 -5.16 7.54 4.36
N LYS A 69 -5.16 6.75 3.28
CA LYS A 69 -6.37 6.28 2.59
C LYS A 69 -6.88 4.94 3.11
N GLY A 70 -6.35 4.45 4.23
CA GLY A 70 -6.83 3.27 4.94
C GLY A 70 -6.24 1.95 4.43
N SER A 71 -5.03 1.96 3.86
CA SER A 71 -4.31 0.72 3.55
C SER A 71 -4.03 -0.04 4.83
N ASP A 72 -4.43 -1.31 4.86
CA ASP A 72 -4.08 -2.20 5.95
C ASP A 72 -2.59 -2.56 5.82
N VAL A 73 -1.90 -2.47 6.96
CA VAL A 73 -0.55 -3.02 7.14
C VAL A 73 -0.69 -4.53 7.20
N ILE A 74 -0.85 -5.17 6.05
CA ILE A 74 -0.97 -6.62 6.00
C ILE A 74 0.42 -7.26 6.12
N GLU A 75 0.65 -7.99 7.20
CA GLU A 75 1.89 -8.73 7.51
C GLU A 75 2.11 -9.99 6.66
N GLN A 76 1.34 -10.15 5.59
CA GLN A 76 1.24 -11.43 4.91
C GLN A 76 2.28 -11.50 3.79
N HIS A 77 3.49 -11.90 4.17
CA HIS A 77 4.57 -12.42 3.33
C HIS A 77 5.35 -11.41 2.46
N TYR A 78 6.01 -10.43 3.08
CA TYR A 78 7.22 -9.84 2.49
C TYR A 78 8.35 -9.82 3.52
N ASP A 79 9.56 -10.18 3.06
CA ASP A 79 10.77 -10.38 3.88
C ASP A 79 10.89 -9.31 4.97
N ASP A 80 10.97 -9.79 6.22
CA ASP A 80 11.09 -9.02 7.47
C ASP A 80 12.07 -7.85 7.37
N LEU A 81 13.05 -7.90 6.45
CA LEU A 81 14.09 -6.89 6.26
C LEU A 81 13.58 -5.51 5.80
N LEU A 82 12.59 -5.40 4.91
CA LEU A 82 12.17 -4.08 4.41
C LEU A 82 11.16 -3.41 5.35
N TYR A 83 10.24 -4.21 5.90
CA TYR A 83 9.30 -3.75 6.93
C TYR A 83 10.02 -3.40 8.23
N HIS A 84 10.96 -4.25 8.70
CA HIS A 84 11.79 -3.89 9.85
C HIS A 84 12.61 -2.63 9.60
N ASN A 85 13.22 -2.48 8.42
CA ASN A 85 13.99 -1.25 8.14
C ASN A 85 13.07 -0.02 8.07
N TYR A 86 11.87 -0.11 7.50
CA TYR A 86 10.91 0.99 7.47
C TYR A 86 10.50 1.43 8.89
N LEU A 87 10.11 0.48 9.76
CA LEU A 87 9.82 0.76 11.18
C LEU A 87 11.03 1.30 11.95
N HIS A 88 12.24 0.76 11.72
CA HIS A 88 13.44 1.22 12.42
C HIS A 88 13.90 2.64 12.01
N ILE A 89 13.57 3.09 10.79
CA ILE A 89 13.90 4.45 10.34
C ILE A 89 12.99 5.48 11.07
N GLU A 90 11.71 5.15 11.29
CA GLU A 90 10.75 5.98 12.02
C GLU A 90 11.02 5.99 13.54
N GLU A 91 11.38 4.84 14.13
CA GLU A 91 11.66 4.73 15.57
C GLU A 91 12.90 5.51 16.03
N LYS A 92 13.80 5.88 15.11
CA LYS A 92 14.99 6.66 15.48
C LYS A 92 14.70 8.15 15.70
N HIS A 93 13.51 8.63 15.33
CA HIS A 93 13.16 10.05 15.44
C HIS A 93 11.93 10.38 16.28
N VAL A 94 11.07 9.42 16.63
CA VAL A 94 9.92 9.69 17.50
C VAL A 94 9.94 8.74 18.69
N GLY A 95 10.25 9.30 19.85
CA GLY A 95 10.11 8.59 21.12
C GLY A 95 8.67 8.14 21.33
N GLU A 96 8.56 6.98 21.97
CA GLU A 96 7.36 6.47 22.63
C GLU A 96 6.33 5.79 21.70
N THR A 97 6.60 4.50 21.44
CA THR A 97 5.64 3.39 21.59
C THR A 97 4.17 3.73 21.32
N PHE A 98 3.73 3.71 20.06
CA PHE A 98 2.29 3.72 19.75
C PHE A 98 1.79 2.57 18.86
N PHE A 99 2.66 1.68 18.35
CA PHE A 99 2.21 0.68 17.36
C PHE A 99 2.30 -0.79 17.76
N LEU A 100 2.80 -1.14 18.95
CA LEU A 100 2.93 -2.56 19.35
C LEU A 100 1.62 -3.24 19.83
N GLU A 101 0.48 -2.54 19.87
CA GLU A 101 -0.77 -3.15 20.38
C GLU A 101 -1.68 -3.75 19.29
N VAL A 102 -1.40 -3.53 18.00
CA VAL A 102 -2.24 -4.04 16.90
C VAL A 102 -1.81 -5.43 16.40
N ILE A 103 -0.56 -5.85 16.63
CA ILE A 103 -0.01 -7.11 16.11
C ILE A 103 -0.18 -8.30 17.10
N SER A 104 -0.82 -8.11 18.27
CA SER A 104 -0.97 -9.17 19.29
C SER A 104 -2.40 -9.56 19.66
N ARG A 105 -3.38 -9.55 18.74
CA ARG A 105 -4.68 -10.20 18.97
C ARG A 105 -5.21 -11.00 17.79
#